data_AF-A0A0R2B686-F1
#
_entry.id   AF-A0A0R2B686-F1
#
_cell.length_a   1.000
_cell.length_b   1.000
_cell.length_c   1.000
_cell.angle_alpha   90.00
_cell.angle_beta   90.00
_cell.angle_gamma   90.00
#
_symmetry.space_group_name_H-M   'P 1'
#
loop_
_entity.id
_entity.type
_entity.pdbx_description
1 polymer ?
#
loop_
_entity_poly.entity_id
_entity_poly.type
_entity_poly.pdbx_seq_one_letter_code
_entity_poly.pdbx_strand_id
1 'polypeptide(L)' 'MITIESGAQEVINEAEQTYLKKFGESFPFMEYLNVTSGGAYDFSVAGAYRLKAIILQAIADNRPVPRPKGYEERVY' A
#
# COMPACT_ATOMS: atom_id res chain seq x y z
N MET A 1 -3.72 13.90 -14.03
CA MET A 1 -2.47 13.16 -14.33
C MET A 1 -1.95 12.64 -13.01
N ILE A 2 -1.70 11.35 -12.91
CA ILE A 2 -1.06 10.77 -11.72
C ILE A 2 0.44 11.01 -11.84
N THR A 3 1.06 11.59 -10.81
CA THR A 3 2.49 11.89 -10.77
C THR A 3 3.18 10.89 -9.84
N ILE A 4 4.04 10.04 -10.40
CA ILE A 4 4.79 9.01 -9.68
C ILE A 4 6.26 9.43 -9.61
N GLU A 5 6.80 9.51 -8.40
CA GLU A 5 8.22 9.71 -8.16
C GLU A 5 8.98 8.42 -8.52
N SER A 6 10.09 8.55 -9.25
CA SER A 6 10.92 7.41 -9.67
C SER A 6 11.32 6.55 -8.46
N GLY A 7 11.03 5.25 -8.54
CA GLY A 7 11.30 4.28 -7.46
C GLY A 7 10.17 4.09 -6.45
N ALA A 8 9.16 4.98 -6.41
CA ALA A 8 8.02 4.81 -5.50
C ALA A 8 7.20 3.55 -5.83
N GLN A 9 7.00 3.29 -7.12
CA GLN A 9 6.20 2.16 -7.59
C GLN A 9 6.87 0.80 -7.30
N GLU A 10 8.21 0.73 -7.36
CA GLU A 10 8.96 -0.48 -7.02
C GLU A 10 8.82 -0.83 -5.54
N VAL A 11 8.92 0.18 -4.66
CA VAL A 11 8.75 0.01 -3.21
C VAL A 11 7.32 -0.44 -2.86
N ILE A 12 6.31 0.14 -3.53
CA ILE A 12 4.91 -0.25 -3.35
C ILE A 12 4.71 -1.71 -3.76
N ASN A 13 5.11 -2.06 -4.98
CA ASN A 13 4.95 -3.41 -5.52
C ASN A 13 5.64 -4.47 -4.64
N GLU A 14 6.85 -4.19 -4.15
CA GLU A 14 7.57 -5.09 -3.24
C GLU A 14 6.81 -5.29 -1.92
N ALA A 15 6.31 -4.20 -1.33
CA ALA A 15 5.57 -4.25 -0.08
C ALA A 15 4.24 -5.03 -0.24
N GLU A 16 3.48 -4.77 -1.31
CA GLU A 16 2.22 -5.48 -1.59
C GLU A 16 2.45 -6.97 -1.83
N GLN A 17 3.49 -7.35 -2.59
CA GLN A 17 3.83 -8.76 -2.75
C GLN A 17 4.20 -9.43 -1.43
N THR A 18 4.89 -8.71 -0.53
CA THR A 18 5.24 -9.23 0.79
C THR A 18 3.98 -9.46 1.64
N TYR A 19 3.04 -8.51 1.61
CA TYR A 19 1.75 -8.65 2.28
C TYR A 19 0.95 -9.84 1.74
N LEU A 20 0.85 -9.97 0.42
CA LEU A 20 0.16 -11.08 -0.25
C LEU A 20 0.77 -12.44 0.11
N LYS A 21 2.11 -12.56 0.14
CA LYS A 21 2.79 -13.80 0.54
C LYS A 21 2.52 -14.17 2.01
N LYS A 22 2.38 -13.18 2.90
CA LYS A 22 2.18 -13.41 4.33
C LYS A 22 0.73 -13.77 4.68
N PHE A 23 -0.23 -13.05 4.11
CA PHE A 23 -1.65 -13.17 4.48
C PHE A 23 -2.49 -13.92 3.44
N GLY A 24 -1.97 -14.15 2.23
CA GLY A 24 -2.71 -14.80 1.15
C GLY A 24 -3.78 -13.91 0.52
N GLU A 25 -3.82 -12.62 0.87
CA GLU A 25 -4.80 -11.64 0.41
C GLU A 25 -4.12 -10.37 -0.13
N SER A 26 -4.74 -9.70 -1.09
CA SER A 26 -4.20 -8.46 -1.65
C SER A 26 -4.22 -7.32 -0.62
N PHE A 27 -3.24 -6.43 -0.67
CA PHE A 27 -3.26 -5.24 0.18
C PHE A 27 -4.36 -4.27 -0.31
N PRO A 28 -5.18 -3.69 0.57
CA PRO A 28 -6.23 -2.74 0.18
C PRO A 28 -5.66 -1.36 -0.17
N PHE A 29 -4.83 -1.30 -1.22
CA PHE A 29 -4.06 -0.11 -1.61
C PHE A 29 -4.89 1.16 -1.77
N MET A 30 -6.11 1.07 -2.31
CA MET A 30 -6.99 2.22 -2.53
C MET A 30 -7.29 2.99 -1.24
N GLU A 31 -7.39 2.29 -0.10
CA GLU A 31 -7.64 2.93 1.20
C GLU A 31 -6.41 3.69 1.73
N TYR A 32 -5.23 3.44 1.15
CA TYR A 32 -3.96 4.00 1.57
C TYR A 32 -3.33 4.92 0.51
N LEU A 33 -4.07 5.32 -0.53
CA LEU A 33 -3.62 6.32 -1.52
C LEU A 33 -3.20 7.65 -0.87
N ASN A 34 -3.89 8.03 0.22
CA ASN A 34 -3.53 9.23 0.99
C ASN A 34 -2.16 9.10 1.69
N VAL A 35 -1.66 7.88 1.90
CA VAL A 35 -0.37 7.61 2.55
C VAL A 35 0.76 7.60 1.54
N THR A 36 0.49 7.23 0.29
CA THR A 36 1.49 7.19 -0.79
C THR A 36 1.81 8.56 -1.36
N SER A 37 0.94 9.56 -1.16
CA SER A 37 1.17 10.92 -1.61
C SER A 37 2.26 11.64 -0.81
N GLY A 38 2.98 12.54 -1.47
CA GLY A 38 4.03 13.33 -0.82
C GLY A 38 4.59 14.42 -1.73
N GLY A 39 4.69 15.64 -1.19
CA GLY A 39 5.20 16.80 -1.92
C GLY A 39 4.34 17.12 -3.15
N ALA A 40 4.94 17.03 -4.34
CA ALA A 40 4.28 17.27 -5.62
C ALA A 40 3.85 15.97 -6.33
N TYR A 41 3.98 14.81 -5.67
CA TYR A 41 3.71 13.49 -6.26
C TYR A 41 2.50 12.83 -5.60
N ASP A 42 1.62 12.23 -6.43
CA ASP A 42 0.55 11.34 -5.99
C ASP A 42 1.11 10.04 -5.39
N PHE A 43 2.26 9.60 -5.91
CA PHE A 43 3.03 8.47 -5.38
C PHE A 43 4.48 8.91 -5.19
N SER A 44 4.82 9.25 -3.95
CA SER A 44 6.19 9.62 -3.56
C SER A 44 6.95 8.43 -3.01
N VAL A 45 8.28 8.47 -3.10
CA VAL A 45 9.15 7.45 -2.47
C VAL A 45 8.92 7.44 -0.96
N ALA A 46 8.83 8.63 -0.35
CA ALA A 46 8.53 8.75 1.08
C ALA A 46 7.18 8.11 1.44
N GLY A 47 6.14 8.33 0.64
CA GLY A 47 4.83 7.71 0.82
C GLY A 47 4.86 6.20 0.62
N ALA A 48 5.62 5.70 -0.37
CA ALA A 48 5.83 4.28 -0.57
C ALA A 48 6.51 3.62 0.65
N TYR A 49 7.51 4.26 1.26
CA TYR A 49 8.13 3.76 2.49
C TYR A 49 7.17 3.78 3.69
N ARG A 50 6.27 4.77 3.78
CA ARG A 50 5.20 4.78 4.81
C ARG A 50 4.25 3.61 4.63
N LEU A 51 3.80 3.34 3.39
CA LEU A 51 2.98 2.19 3.07
C LEU A 51 3.68 0.88 3.45
N LYS A 52 4.95 0.75 3.07
CA LYS A 52 5.80 -0.40 3.44
C LYS A 52 5.90 -0.58 4.95
N ALA A 53 6.04 0.50 5.72
CA ALA A 53 6.08 0.43 7.18
C ALA A 53 4.75 -0.08 7.77
N ILE A 54 3.60 0.36 7.25
CA ILE A 54 2.28 -0.13 7.66
C ILE A 54 2.14 -1.63 7.40
N ILE A 55 2.58 -2.08 6.22
CA ILE A 55 2.57 -3.50 5.85
C ILE A 55 3.49 -4.31 6.77
N LEU A 56 4.72 -3.85 7.01
CA LEU A 56 5.65 -4.54 7.89
C LEU A 56 5.14 -4.62 9.33
N GLN A 57 4.48 -3.56 9.82
CA GLN A 57 3.83 -3.55 11.13
C GLN A 57 2.72 -4.60 11.19
N ALA A 58 1.82 -4.62 10.20
CA ALA A 58 0.77 -5.63 10.09
C ALA A 58 1.33 -7.06 10.10
N ILE A 59 2.41 -7.30 9.35
CA ILE A 59 3.13 -8.58 9.31
C ILE A 59 3.72 -8.94 10.68
N ALA A 60 4.35 -7.97 11.37
CA ALA A 60 4.95 -8.17 12.69
C ALA A 60 3.90 -8.50 13.75
N ASP A 61 2.75 -7.81 13.71
CA ASP A 61 1.58 -8.09 14.55
C ASP A 61 0.83 -9.36 14.12
N ASN A 62 1.24 -10.00 13.02
CA ASN A 62 0.58 -11.13 12.37
C ASN A 62 -0.92 -10.88 12.17
N ARG A 63 -1.28 -9.63 11.88
CA ARG A 63 -2.66 -9.16 11.77
C ARG A 63 -2.80 -8.37 10.46
N PRO A 64 -3.63 -8.83 9.52
CA PRO A 64 -3.88 -8.10 8.27
C PRO A 64 -4.50 -6.73 8.55
N VAL A 65 -4.27 -5.78 7.65
CA VAL A 65 -4.85 -4.44 7.78
C VAL A 65 -6.38 -4.52 7.64
N PRO A 66 -7.12 -3.69 8.39
CA PRO A 66 -8.58 -3.70 8.33
C PRO A 66 -9.03 -3.33 6.90
N ARG A 67 -9.74 -4.25 6.27
CA ARG A 67 -10.37 -4.05 4.96
C ARG A 67 -11.85 -3.70 5.17
N PRO A 68 -12.38 -2.62 4.57
CA PRO A 68 -13.80 -2.34 4.65
C PRO A 68 -14.60 -3.47 3.99
N LYS A 69 -15.78 -3.77 4.55
CA LYS A 69 -16.67 -4.82 4.04
C LYS A 69 -17.04 -4.50 2.58
N GLY A 70 -16.86 -5.48 1.68
CA GLY A 70 -17.11 -5.33 0.25
C GLY A 70 -16.02 -4.60 -0.53
N TYR A 71 -14.81 -4.40 0.03
CA TYR A 71 -13.70 -3.75 -0.68
C TYR A 71 -13.36 -4.42 -2.02
N GLU A 72 -13.43 -5.76 -2.11
CA GLU A 72 -13.21 -6.49 -3.37
C GLU A 72 -14.37 -6.34 -4.36
N GLU A 73 -15.56 -5.96 -3.86
CA GLU A 73 -16.76 -5.70 -4.66
C GLU A 73 -16.85 -4.24 -5.10
N ARG A 74 -16.01 -3.35 -4.54
CA ARG A 74 -15.93 -1.95 -4.96
C ARG A 74 -15.19 -1.89 -6.30
N VAL A 75 -15.95 -1.62 -7.36
CA VAL A 75 -15.40 -1.26 -8.67
C VAL A 75 -14.89 0.18 -8.56
N TYR A 76 -13.56 0.34 -8.49
CA TYR A 76 -12.87 1.63 -8.53
C TYR A 76 -12.43 1.97 -9.96
#